data_AF-A0A353XVS6-F1
#
_entry.id   AF-A0A353XVS6-F1
#
_cell.length_a   1.000
_cell.length_b   1.000
_cell.length_c   1.000
_cell.angle_alpha   90.00
_cell.angle_beta   90.00
_cell.angle_gamma   90.00
#
_symmetry.space_group_name_H-M   'P 1'
#
loop_
_entity.id
_entity.type
_entity.pdbx_description
1 polymer ?
#
loop_
_entity_poly.entity_id
_entity_poly.type
_entity_poly.pdbx_seq_one_letter_code
_entity_poly.pdbx_strand_id
1 'polypeptide(L)'
;AGIRPAINAGLSVSRVGGAAQTKIIKKLGGGIRLALAQYRELAAFSQFASDLDDATRKQLERGKRVTELMKQGQYQPMSVAEMAASL
;
A
#
# COMPACT_ATOMS: atom_id res chain seq x y z
N ALA A 1 11.90 4.28 10.72
CA ALA A 1 11.73 4.41 9.25
C ALA A 1 12.51 3.28 8.55
N GLY A 2 11.81 2.27 8.02
CA GLY A 2 12.41 1.07 7.41
C GLY A 2 11.68 0.64 6.12
N ILE A 3 11.00 1.58 5.47
CA ILE A 3 10.27 1.35 4.22
C ILE A 3 11.22 1.68 3.07
N ARG A 4 11.60 0.65 2.32
CA ARG A 4 12.45 0.74 1.14
C ARG A 4 11.82 -0.12 0.04
N PRO A 5 11.53 0.42 -1.16
CA PRO A 5 11.77 1.80 -1.62
C PRO A 5 10.94 2.87 -0.88
N ALA A 6 11.47 4.08 -0.71
CA ALA A 6 10.83 5.15 0.05
C ALA A 6 9.77 5.93 -0.76
N ILE A 7 8.74 5.22 -1.23
CA ILE A 7 7.65 5.79 -2.02
C ILE A 7 6.53 6.32 -1.12
N ASN A 8 6.06 7.54 -1.42
CA ASN A 8 4.94 8.15 -0.72
C ASN A 8 3.64 8.00 -1.54
N ALA A 9 2.88 6.93 -1.30
CA ALA A 9 1.65 6.63 -2.05
C ALA A 9 0.56 7.73 -2.01
N GLY A 10 0.57 8.59 -0.98
CA GLY A 10 -0.38 9.71 -0.85
C GLY A 10 -0.02 10.92 -1.71
N LEU A 11 1.28 11.20 -1.90
CA LEU A 11 1.76 12.30 -2.75
C LEU A 11 2.05 11.87 -4.19
N SER A 12 2.42 10.61 -4.39
CA SER A 12 2.73 10.07 -5.72
C SER A 12 1.47 9.90 -6.56
N VAL A 13 1.50 10.43 -7.78
CA VAL A 13 0.39 10.37 -8.73
C VAL A 13 0.90 9.89 -10.09
N SER A 14 0.11 9.04 -10.75
CA SER A 14 0.29 8.72 -12.17
C SER A 14 -0.78 9.42 -12.98
N ARG A 15 -0.37 10.26 -13.95
CA ARG A 15 -1.29 10.94 -14.88
C ARG A 15 -1.90 9.98 -15.91
N VAL A 16 -1.20 8.89 -16.23
CA VAL A 16 -1.66 7.86 -17.17
C VAL A 16 -2.60 6.86 -16.48
N GLY A 17 -2.40 6.63 -15.18
CA GLY A 17 -3.23 5.74 -14.38
C GLY A 17 -3.18 4.28 -14.84
N GLY A 18 -4.31 3.59 -14.74
CA GLY A 18 -4.42 2.16 -15.03
C GLY A 18 -4.25 1.78 -16.50
N ALA A 19 -4.14 2.75 -17.42
CA ALA A 19 -3.85 2.48 -18.83
C ALA A 19 -2.40 1.98 -19.05
N ALA A 20 -1.47 2.32 -18.16
CA ALA A 20 -0.09 1.85 -18.19
C ALA A 20 0.10 0.46 -17.54
N GLN A 21 -0.95 -0.16 -17.01
CA GLN A 21 -0.88 -1.40 -16.25
C GLN A 21 -1.36 -2.59 -17.09
N THR A 22 -0.76 -3.76 -16.85
CA THR A 22 -1.29 -5.03 -17.37
C THR A 22 -2.63 -5.34 -16.70
N LYS A 23 -3.48 -6.12 -17.39
CA LYS A 23 -4.85 -6.43 -16.90
C LYS A 23 -4.86 -7.04 -15.50
N ILE A 24 -3.90 -7.92 -15.20
CA ILE A 24 -3.81 -8.60 -13.91
C ILE A 24 -3.46 -7.64 -12.78
N ILE A 25 -2.47 -6.76 -12.99
CA ILE A 25 -2.07 -5.75 -12.00
C ILE A 25 -3.17 -4.73 -11.81
N LYS A 26 -3.88 -4.33 -12.87
CA LYS A 26 -5.03 -3.43 -12.75
C LYS A 26 -6.14 -4.03 -11.89
N LYS A 27 -6.41 -5.33 -12.03
CA LYS A 27 -7.44 -6.04 -11.27
C LYS A 27 -7.07 -6.18 -9.79
N LEU A 28 -5.84 -6.57 -9.49
CA LEU A 28 -5.38 -6.82 -8.11
C LEU A 28 -4.99 -5.53 -7.37
N GLY A 29 -4.34 -4.59 -8.07
CA GLY A 29 -3.75 -3.38 -7.48
C GLY A 29 -4.72 -2.21 -7.26
N GLY A 30 -5.95 -2.27 -7.75
CA GLY A 30 -6.90 -1.14 -7.71
C GLY A 30 -7.18 -0.60 -6.30
N GLY A 31 -7.27 -1.48 -5.30
CA GLY A 31 -7.56 -1.09 -3.91
C GLY A 31 -6.33 -0.71 -3.07
N ILE A 32 -5.13 -0.99 -3.56
CA ILE A 32 -3.90 -0.88 -2.76
C ILE A 32 -3.55 0.57 -2.47
N ARG A 33 -3.67 1.45 -3.48
CA ARG A 33 -3.40 2.88 -3.31
C ARG A 33 -4.30 3.50 -2.24
N LEU A 34 -5.59 3.18 -2.26
CA LEU A 34 -6.56 3.69 -1.30
C LEU A 34 -6.22 3.19 0.11
N ALA A 35 -5.93 1.89 0.25
CA ALA A 35 -5.56 1.30 1.53
C ALA A 35 -4.30 1.92 2.13
N LEU A 36 -3.26 2.17 1.33
CA LEU A 36 -2.02 2.82 1.77
C LEU A 36 -2.24 4.29 2.18
N ALA A 37 -3.08 5.03 1.44
CA ALA A 37 -3.40 6.42 1.78
C ALA A 37 -4.16 6.50 3.11
N GLN A 38 -5.23 5.71 3.25
CA GLN A 38 -6.04 5.65 4.47
C GLN A 38 -5.23 5.17 5.67
N TYR A 39 -4.37 4.16 5.50
CA TYR A 39 -3.48 3.69 6.56
C TYR A 39 -2.60 4.80 7.10
N ARG A 40 -2.04 5.63 6.22
CA ARG A 40 -1.14 6.70 6.64
C ARG A 40 -1.85 7.77 7.46
N GLU A 41 -3.06 8.14 7.06
CA GLU A 41 -3.89 9.08 7.81
C GLU A 41 -4.25 8.48 9.18
N LEU A 42 -4.82 7.27 9.20
CA LEU A 42 -5.25 6.61 10.42
C LEU A 42 -4.08 6.29 11.37
N ALA A 43 -2.91 5.92 10.85
CA ALA A 43 -1.75 5.61 11.66
C ALA A 43 -1.30 6.83 12.49
N ALA A 44 -1.39 8.04 11.92
CA ALA A 44 -1.09 9.26 12.65
C ALA A 44 -2.13 9.54 13.75
N PHE A 45 -3.42 9.38 13.46
CA PHE A 45 -4.50 9.58 14.45
C PHE A 45 -4.49 8.53 15.57
N SER A 46 -4.20 7.28 15.23
CA SER A 46 -4.17 6.15 16.18
C SER A 46 -3.11 6.29 17.27
N GLN A 47 -2.08 7.12 17.06
CA GLN A 47 -1.07 7.40 18.08
C GLN A 47 -1.60 8.27 19.24
N PHE A 48 -2.73 8.95 19.03
CA PHE A 48 -3.35 9.84 20.00
C PHE A 48 -4.67 9.30 20.58
N ALA A 49 -5.20 8.21 20.02
CA ALA A 49 -6.46 7.61 20.45
C ALA A 49 -6.20 6.43 21.39
N SER A 50 -6.79 6.47 22.59
CA SER A 50 -6.69 5.38 23.58
C SER A 50 -7.62 4.21 23.25
N ASP A 51 -8.74 4.46 22.59
CA ASP A 51 -9.70 3.44 22.20
C ASP A 51 -10.04 3.60 20.71
N LEU A 52 -9.77 2.55 19.95
CA LEU A 52 -10.07 2.47 18.52
C LEU A 52 -11.18 1.44 18.33
N ASP A 53 -12.19 1.81 17.57
CA ASP A 53 -13.24 0.90 17.15
C ASP A 53 -12.69 -0.21 16.24
N ASP A 54 -13.40 -1.33 16.18
CA ASP A 54 -12.96 -2.52 15.47
C ASP A 54 -12.76 -2.28 13.96
N ALA A 55 -13.50 -1.36 13.36
CA ALA A 55 -13.36 -1.05 11.95
C ALA A 55 -12.02 -0.34 11.69
N THR A 56 -11.68 0.68 12.49
CA THR A 56 -10.38 1.37 12.41
C THR A 56 -9.23 0.42 12.69
N ARG A 57 -9.35 -0.46 13.69
CA ARG A 57 -8.33 -1.48 13.99
C ARG A 57 -8.07 -2.40 12.79
N LYS A 58 -9.12 -2.91 12.15
CA LYS A 58 -9.01 -3.77 10.96
C LYS A 58 -8.35 -3.03 9.79
N GLN A 59 -8.66 -1.75 9.61
CA GLN A 59 -8.11 -0.93 8.55
C GLN A 59 -6.61 -0.64 8.77
N LEU A 60 -6.21 -0.37 10.01
CA LEU A 60 -4.80 -0.22 10.40
C LEU A 60 -4.01 -1.50 10.16
N GLU A 61 -4.52 -2.65 10.60
CA GLU A 61 -3.87 -3.95 10.39
C GLU A 61 -3.72 -4.29 8.91
N ARG A 62 -4.75 -4.04 8.11
CA ARG A 62 -4.67 -4.20 6.64
C ARG A 62 -3.61 -3.29 6.05
N GLY A 63 -3.63 -2.02 6.42
CA GLY A 63 -2.69 -1.02 5.94
C GLY A 63 -1.23 -1.35 6.27
N LYS A 64 -0.99 -1.87 7.48
CA LYS A 64 0.32 -2.35 7.91
C LYS A 64 0.81 -3.51 7.05
N ARG A 65 -0.03 -4.52 6.79
CA ARG A 65 0.32 -5.67 5.92
C ARG A 65 0.63 -5.24 4.49
N VAL A 66 -0.20 -4.37 3.92
CA VAL A 66 0.03 -3.83 2.57
C VAL A 66 1.34 -3.01 2.53
N THR A 67 1.63 -2.23 3.57
CA THR A 67 2.88 -1.46 3.67
C THR A 67 4.12 -2.37 3.69
N GLU A 68 4.05 -3.50 4.42
CA GLU A 68 5.13 -4.48 4.42
C GLU A 68 5.29 -5.14 3.05
N LEU A 69 4.19 -5.43 2.35
CA LEU A 69 4.22 -6.02 1.00
C LEU A 69 4.90 -5.13 -0.04
N MET A 70 4.89 -3.81 0.17
CA MET A 70 5.54 -2.85 -0.73
C MET A 70 7.05 -2.72 -0.50
N LYS A 71 7.61 -3.42 0.51
CA LYS A 71 9.05 -3.41 0.74
C LYS A 71 9.74 -4.34 -0.25
N GLN A 72 10.82 -3.85 -0.83
CA GLN A 72 11.57 -4.59 -1.83
C GLN A 72 13.06 -4.31 -1.67
N GLY A 73 13.87 -5.37 -1.76
CA GLY A 73 15.32 -5.29 -1.73
C GLY A 73 15.86 -4.48 -2.91
N GLN A 74 16.99 -3.80 -2.69
CA GLN A 74 17.70 -3.11 -3.78
C GLN A 74 18.19 -4.13 -4.81
N TYR A 75 18.08 -3.79 -6.10
CA TYR A 75 18.49 -4.66 -7.22
C TYR A 75 17.77 -6.02 -7.29
N GLN A 76 16.62 -6.16 -6.63
CA GLN A 76 15.80 -7.37 -6.69
C GLN A 76 14.45 -7.05 -7.36
N PRO A 77 14.42 -6.74 -8.67
CA PRO A 77 13.17 -6.46 -9.37
C PRO A 77 12.27 -7.69 -9.37
N MET A 78 10.97 -7.48 -9.19
CA MET A 78 9.96 -8.54 -9.35
C MET A 78 9.39 -8.48 -10.76
N SER A 79 9.24 -9.63 -11.39
CA SER A 79 8.47 -9.79 -12.62
C SER A 79 6.99 -9.47 -12.39
N VAL A 80 6.24 -9.23 -13.48
CA VAL A 80 4.79 -8.99 -13.38
C VAL A 80 4.05 -10.17 -12.75
N ALA A 81 4.51 -11.40 -12.99
CA ALA A 81 3.93 -12.60 -12.39
C ALA A 81 4.17 -12.65 -10.87
N GLU A 82 5.40 -12.37 -10.43
CA GLU A 82 5.75 -12.33 -9.00
C GLU A 82 5.01 -11.21 -8.28
N MET A 83 4.91 -10.02 -8.91
CA MET A 83 4.09 -8.93 -8.37
C MET A 83 2.63 -9.34 -8.26
N ALA A 84 2.05 -9.98 -9.30
CA ALA A 84 0.67 -10.41 -9.23
C ALA A 84 0.42 -11.50 -8.17
N ALA A 85 1.41 -12.34 -7.86
CA ALA A 85 1.31 -13.34 -6.81
C ALA A 85 1.43 -12.77 -5.40
N SER A 86 2.09 -11.61 -5.23
CA SER A 86 2.21 -10.97 -3.92
C SER A 86 0.99 -10.10 -3.55
N LEU A 87 0.31 -9.50 -4.53
CA LEU A 87 -0.82 -8.57 -4.32
C LEU A 87 -2.13 -9.29 -3.97
#